data_AF-A0A3Q2GNB0-F1
#
_entry.id   AF-A0A3Q2GNB0-F1
#
_cell.length_a   1.000
_cell.length_b   1.000
_cell.length_c   1.000
_cell.angle_alpha   90.00
_cell.angle_beta   90.00
_cell.angle_gamma   90.00
#
_symmetry.space_group_name_H-M   'P 1'
#
loop_
_entity.id
_entity.type
_entity.pdbx_description
1 polymer ?
#
loop_
_entity_poly.entity_id
_entity_poly.type
_entity_poly.pdbx_seq_one_letter_code
_entity_poly.pdbx_strand_id
1 'polypeptide(L)'
;LASFWKNAFDWLDQGRRGVVGFQSGIKPLPYLGLTCKTTQLNQELSVFVCTAYTDTDAKFIQNFVVEGGGLVIGGHAWCFPLTIWFPYGEKRSVYKLE
;
A
#
# COMPACT_ATOMS: atom_id res chain seq x y z
N LEU A 1 -14.69 9.51 5.14
CA LEU A 1 -13.57 8.66 4.66
C LEU A 1 -13.66 7.21 5.15
N ALA A 2 -14.03 6.94 6.41
CA ALA A 2 -14.20 5.57 6.91
C ALA A 2 -15.16 4.71 6.04
N SER A 3 -16.30 5.27 5.62
CA SER A 3 -17.27 4.56 4.76
C SER A 3 -16.71 4.20 3.39
N PHE A 4 -15.85 5.05 2.82
CA PHE A 4 -15.19 4.76 1.54
C PHE A 4 -14.28 3.55 1.66
N TRP A 5 -13.41 3.52 2.67
CA TRP A 5 -12.51 2.40 2.89
C TRP A 5 -13.26 1.11 3.19
N LYS A 6 -14.32 1.18 4.02
CA LYS A 6 -15.18 0.02 4.28
C LYS A 6 -15.74 -0.55 2.97
N ASN A 7 -16.35 0.28 2.14
CA ASN A 7 -16.92 -0.16 0.87
C ASN A 7 -15.86 -0.71 -0.10
N ALA A 8 -14.67 -0.09 -0.13
CA ALA A 8 -13.57 -0.57 -0.96
C ALA A 8 -13.08 -1.95 -0.51
N PHE A 9 -12.88 -2.16 0.80
CA PHE A 9 -12.49 -3.46 1.32
C PHE A 9 -13.59 -4.51 1.14
N ASP A 10 -14.86 -4.15 1.35
CA ASP A 10 -15.98 -5.08 1.12
C ASP A 10 -16.07 -5.50 -0.35
N TRP A 11 -15.80 -4.59 -1.30
CA TRP A 11 -15.75 -4.89 -2.73
C TRP A 11 -14.55 -5.79 -3.10
N LEU A 12 -13.37 -5.48 -2.58
CA LEU A 12 -12.13 -6.23 -2.82
C LEU A 12 -12.15 -7.63 -2.19
N ASP A 13 -12.78 -7.77 -1.03
CA ASP A 13 -12.91 -9.04 -0.32
C ASP A 13 -13.99 -9.94 -0.95
N GLN A 14 -14.84 -9.40 -1.83
CA GLN A 14 -15.93 -10.12 -2.51
C GLN A 14 -16.87 -10.87 -1.54
N GLY A 15 -17.02 -10.36 -0.32
CA GLY A 15 -17.85 -10.99 0.72
C GLY A 15 -17.28 -12.26 1.34
N ARG A 16 -16.00 -12.61 1.07
CA ARG A 16 -15.33 -13.77 1.68
C ARG A 16 -15.10 -13.61 3.19
N ARG A 17 -15.16 -12.38 3.69
CA ARG A 17 -14.88 -11.96 5.07
C ARG A 17 -13.52 -12.47 5.54
N GLY A 18 -12.55 -12.47 4.63
CA GLY A 18 -11.23 -13.03 4.87
C GLY A 18 -10.32 -12.06 5.61
N VAL A 19 -9.04 -12.46 5.75
CA VAL A 19 -8.02 -11.65 6.40
C VAL A 19 -7.50 -10.58 5.43
N VAL A 20 -7.46 -9.33 5.90
CA VAL A 20 -6.81 -8.21 5.22
C VAL A 20 -5.36 -8.12 5.71
N GLY A 21 -4.44 -8.41 4.80
CA GLY A 21 -3.00 -8.30 5.03
C GLY A 21 -2.49 -6.88 4.82
N PHE A 22 -1.69 -6.39 5.75
CA PHE A 22 -1.00 -5.10 5.65
C PHE A 22 0.51 -5.33 5.59
N GLN A 23 1.18 -4.74 4.60
CA GLN A 23 2.63 -4.70 4.54
C GLN A 23 3.20 -4.04 5.81
N SER A 24 4.33 -4.56 6.29
CA SER A 24 5.09 -3.95 7.38
C SER A 24 5.31 -2.45 7.14
N GLY A 25 4.96 -1.63 8.14
CA GLY A 25 5.03 -0.16 8.05
C GLY A 25 3.70 0.52 7.71
N ILE A 26 2.69 -0.22 7.23
CA ILE A 26 1.34 0.31 7.04
C ILE A 26 0.50 0.02 8.30
N LYS A 27 -0.11 1.07 8.86
CA LYS A 27 -1.01 0.91 10.02
C LYS A 27 -2.32 0.26 9.57
N PRO A 28 -2.74 -0.85 10.18
CA PRO A 28 -4.03 -1.45 9.89
C PRO A 28 -5.17 -0.50 10.28
N LEU A 29 -6.36 -0.73 9.72
CA LEU A 29 -7.56 0.11 9.92
C LEU A 29 -8.59 -0.63 10.82
N PRO A 30 -8.34 -0.75 12.13
CA PRO A 30 -9.14 -1.61 13.03
C PRO A 30 -10.59 -1.14 13.18
N TYR A 31 -10.85 0.16 13.01
CA TYR A 31 -12.18 0.75 13.16
C TYR A 31 -13.16 0.38 12.04
N LEU A 32 -12.70 -0.28 10.96
CA LEU A 32 -13.56 -0.70 9.85
C LEU A 32 -14.29 -2.03 10.10
N GLY A 33 -13.95 -2.73 11.19
CA GLY A 33 -14.49 -4.05 11.52
C GLY A 33 -13.92 -5.18 10.63
N LEU A 34 -12.70 -4.99 10.14
CA LEU A 34 -11.98 -5.94 9.28
C LEU A 34 -11.01 -6.78 10.12
N THR A 35 -10.85 -8.05 9.75
CA THR A 35 -9.82 -8.91 10.34
C THR A 35 -8.47 -8.56 9.71
N CYS A 36 -7.68 -7.75 10.41
CA CYS A 36 -6.40 -7.24 9.91
C CYS A 36 -5.21 -8.07 10.44
N LYS A 37 -4.22 -8.32 9.58
CA LYS A 37 -2.93 -8.92 9.97
C LYS A 37 -1.78 -8.19 9.29
N THR A 38 -0.73 -7.86 10.04
CA THR A 38 0.52 -7.38 9.43
C THR A 38 1.31 -8.60 8.94
N THR A 39 1.56 -8.68 7.64
CA THR A 39 2.21 -9.84 7.01
C THR A 39 2.81 -9.44 5.66
N GLN A 40 3.73 -10.26 5.16
CA GLN A 40 4.09 -10.24 3.74
C GLN A 40 2.94 -10.80 2.90
N LEU A 41 2.96 -10.52 1.59
CA LEU A 41 1.97 -11.04 0.66
C LEU A 41 1.93 -12.57 0.77
N ASN A 42 0.72 -13.12 0.86
CA ASN A 42 0.44 -14.55 0.93
C ASN A 42 -0.87 -14.80 0.16
N GLN A 43 -0.97 -15.94 -0.51
CA GLN A 43 -2.14 -16.38 -1.27
C GLN A 43 -3.36 -16.66 -0.37
N GLU A 44 -3.17 -16.88 0.93
CA GLU A 44 -4.27 -17.08 1.89
C GLU A 44 -5.00 -15.79 2.30
N LEU A 45 -4.50 -14.63 1.89
CA LEU A 45 -5.12 -13.33 2.20
C LEU A 45 -6.29 -13.05 1.26
N SER A 46 -7.34 -12.40 1.76
CA SER A 46 -8.42 -11.97 0.87
C SER A 46 -8.12 -10.62 0.23
N VAL A 47 -7.52 -9.71 1.01
CA VAL A 47 -7.06 -8.41 0.51
C VAL A 47 -5.66 -8.13 1.02
N PHE A 48 -4.77 -7.63 0.15
CA PHE A 48 -3.43 -7.21 0.53
C PHE A 48 -3.23 -5.72 0.28
N VAL A 49 -2.70 -5.04 1.30
CA VAL A 49 -2.40 -3.60 1.29
C VAL A 49 -0.89 -3.43 1.32
N CYS A 50 -0.33 -2.83 0.27
CA CYS A 50 1.09 -2.54 0.18
C CYS A 50 1.36 -1.12 -0.29
N THR A 51 2.62 -0.71 -0.14
CA THR A 51 3.10 0.55 -0.70
C THR A 51 3.56 0.36 -2.14
N ALA A 52 3.57 1.44 -2.93
CA ALA A 52 4.15 1.43 -4.28
C ALA A 52 5.67 1.15 -4.29
N TYR A 53 6.32 1.16 -3.13
CA TYR A 53 7.75 0.91 -2.95
C TYR A 53 8.01 -0.48 -2.33
N THR A 54 7.11 -1.44 -2.56
CA THR A 54 7.29 -2.79 -2.05
C THR A 54 8.33 -3.57 -2.86
N ASP A 55 9.23 -4.28 -2.17
CA ASP A 55 10.18 -5.23 -2.78
C ASP A 55 9.50 -6.57 -3.17
N THR A 56 8.18 -6.65 -3.06
CA THR A 56 7.42 -7.86 -3.41
C THR A 56 7.48 -8.09 -4.92
N ASP A 57 7.80 -9.31 -5.34
CA ASP A 57 7.86 -9.69 -6.76
C ASP A 57 6.53 -9.38 -7.46
N ALA A 58 6.61 -8.60 -8.54
CA ALA A 58 5.47 -8.23 -9.37
C ALA A 58 4.72 -9.47 -9.90
N LYS A 59 5.41 -10.57 -10.21
CA LYS A 59 4.78 -11.82 -10.62
C LYS A 59 3.94 -12.43 -9.50
N PHE A 60 4.42 -12.33 -8.27
CA PHE A 60 3.72 -12.86 -7.11
C PHE A 60 2.45 -12.04 -6.81
N ILE A 61 2.52 -10.71 -6.96
CA ILE A 61 1.35 -9.82 -6.89
C ILE A 61 0.34 -10.15 -8.00
N GLN A 62 0.81 -10.39 -9.23
CA GLN A 62 -0.06 -10.74 -10.35
C GLN A 62 -0.81 -12.06 -10.10
N ASN A 63 -0.10 -13.10 -9.66
CA ASN A 63 -0.72 -14.39 -9.37
C ASN A 63 -1.80 -14.26 -8.30
N PHE A 64 -1.52 -13.51 -7.23
CA PHE A 64 -2.50 -13.23 -6.19
C PHE A 64 -3.77 -12.57 -6.72
N VAL A 65 -3.65 -11.59 -7.62
CA VAL A 65 -4.81 -10.91 -8.22
C VAL A 65 -5.55 -11.84 -9.20
N VAL A 66 -4.84 -12.66 -9.97
CA VAL A 66 -5.44 -13.64 -10.89
C VAL A 66 -6.22 -14.72 -10.14
N GLU A 67 -5.75 -15.11 -8.96
CA GLU A 67 -6.46 -16.02 -8.04
C GLU A 67 -7.68 -15.37 -7.38
N GLY A 68 -7.90 -14.08 -7.61
CA GLY A 68 -9.06 -13.33 -7.10
C GLY A 68 -8.79 -12.60 -5.79
N GLY A 69 -7.53 -12.47 -5.36
CA GLY A 69 -7.13 -11.64 -4.22
C GLY A 69 -7.30 -10.15 -4.50
N GLY A 70 -7.85 -9.41 -3.54
CA GLY A 70 -8.01 -7.96 -3.65
C GLY A 70 -6.71 -7.21 -3.35
N LEU A 71 -6.36 -6.21 -4.16
CA LEU A 71 -5.09 -5.48 -3.99
C LEU A 71 -5.32 -3.98 -3.80
N VAL A 72 -4.68 -3.41 -2.77
CA VAL A 72 -4.60 -1.96 -2.52
C VAL A 72 -3.15 -1.53 -2.53
N ILE A 73 -2.79 -0.61 -3.41
CA ILE A 73 -1.46 -0.02 -3.49
C ILE A 73 -1.54 1.47 -3.12
N GLY A 74 -0.82 1.86 -2.07
CA GLY A 74 -0.67 3.26 -1.66
C GLY A 74 0.73 3.80 -1.96
N GLY A 75 0.85 4.97 -2.57
CA GLY A 75 2.16 5.57 -2.86
C GLY A 75 2.09 7.09 -2.95
N HIS A 76 3.23 7.75 -2.78
CA HIS A 76 3.32 9.20 -3.03
C HIS A 76 3.34 9.45 -4.53
N ALA A 77 2.37 10.23 -5.01
CA ALA A 77 2.17 10.52 -6.43
C ALA A 77 3.03 11.68 -6.97
N TRP A 78 4.22 11.92 -6.40
CA TRP A 78 5.30 12.86 -6.80
C TRP A 78 5.85 13.64 -5.61
N CYS A 79 7.13 13.45 -5.29
CA CYS A 79 7.98 14.55 -4.86
C CYS A 79 8.84 14.86 -6.07
N PHE A 80 8.48 15.88 -6.86
CA PHE A 80 9.48 16.45 -7.75
C PHE A 80 10.63 16.89 -6.85
N PRO A 81 11.89 16.50 -7.09
CA PRO A 81 12.96 17.32 -6.58
C PRO A 81 12.77 18.65 -7.31
N LEU A 82 12.28 19.65 -6.58
CA LEU A 82 12.44 21.04 -6.99
C LEU A 82 13.95 21.32 -6.91
N THR A 83 14.71 20.74 -7.84
CA THR A 83 16.10 21.11 -8.08
C THR A 83 16.02 22.49 -8.70
N ILE A 84 15.88 23.49 -7.85
CA ILE A 84 16.22 24.86 -8.18
C ILE A 84 17.70 24.86 -8.54
N TRP A 85 17.98 24.95 -9.85
CA TRP A 85 19.32 25.25 -10.34
C TRP A 85 19.66 26.67 -9.88
N PHE A 86 20.41 26.80 -8.79
CA PHE A 86 21.12 28.04 -8.52
C PHE A 86 22.27 28.14 -9.52
N PRO A 87 22.42 29.27 -10.24
CA PRO A 87 23.58 29.51 -11.08
C PRO A 87 24.78 29.87 -10.20
N TYR A 88 25.22 28.96 -9.32
CA TYR A 88 26.57 28.95 -8.73
C TYR A 88 26.73 27.67 -7.88
N GLY A 89 27.28 26.61 -8.49
CA GLY A 89 28.23 25.64 -7.93
C GLY A 89 28.04 24.93 -6.57
N GLU A 90 27.05 25.21 -5.73
CA GLU A 90 26.95 24.63 -4.39
C GLU A 90 25.76 23.66 -4.29
N LYS A 91 26.04 22.36 -4.37
CA LYS A 91 25.05 21.31 -4.07
C LYS A 91 24.88 21.22 -2.56
N ARG A 92 23.77 21.73 -2.02
CA ARG A 92 23.32 21.37 -0.68
C ARG A 92 22.18 20.36 -0.77
N SER A 93 22.44 19.15 -0.27
CA SER A 93 21.41 18.14 0.01
C SER A 93 20.63 18.60 1.23
N VAL A 94 19.37 18.99 1.05
CA VAL A 94 18.45 19.21 2.18
C VAL A 94 17.93 17.83 2.59
N TYR A 95 18.39 17.34 3.75
CA TYR A 95 17.86 16.10 4.32
C TYR A 95 16.40 16.29 4.72
N LYS A 96 15.62 15.23 4.46
CA LYS A 96 14.21 15.02 4.77
C LYS A 96 13.87 15.46 6.21
N LEU A 97 12.84 16.27 6.39
CA LEU A 97 12.19 16.51 7.68
C LEU A 97 10.94 15.62 7.77
N GLU A 98 10.97 14.79 8.80
CA GLU A 98 9.86 14.06 9.47
C GLU A 98 9.13 12.94 8.72
#